data_AF-A0A370AXT4-F1
#
_entry.id   AF-A0A370AXT4-F1
#
_cell.length_a   1.000
_cell.length_b   1.000
_cell.length_c   1.000
_cell.angle_alpha   90.00
_cell.angle_beta   90.00
_cell.angle_gamma   90.00
#
_symmetry.space_group_name_H-M   'P 1'
#
loop_
_entity.id
_entity.type
_entity.pdbx_description
1 polymer ?
#
loop_
_entity_poly.entity_id
_entity_poly.type
_entity_poly.pdbx_seq_one_letter_code
_entity_poly.pdbx_strand_id
1 'polypeptide(L)'
;MHNRDLRHNMVLVLDFVRDRNEAEILNIELEQKVYKRTSELKDANEKLSFTSRKESFMHSYDLSKREYEILNLLLDGLSNDEMADDLDISIRTVSAHLYKMYKKMNVHSRLDIFSSFREL
;
A
#
# COMPACT_ATOMS: atom_id res chain seq x y z
N MET A 1 32.38 36.77 48.61
CA MET A 1 31.00 36.56 48.08
C MET A 1 30.96 36.47 46.55
N HIS A 2 31.73 37.29 45.81
CA HIS A 2 31.75 37.34 44.33
C HIS A 2 31.99 36.01 43.56
N ASN A 3 32.72 35.04 44.13
CA ASN A 3 33.05 33.78 43.43
C ASN A 3 31.89 32.74 43.47
N ARG A 4 30.93 32.85 44.41
CA ARG A 4 29.75 31.97 44.44
C ARG A 4 28.72 32.36 43.36
N ASP A 5 28.53 33.65 43.11
CA ASP A 5 27.60 34.14 42.08
C ASP A 5 28.07 33.79 40.66
N LEU A 6 29.39 33.87 40.39
CA LEU A 6 29.95 33.46 39.10
C LEU A 6 29.76 31.96 38.84
N ARG A 7 29.91 31.10 39.86
CA ARG A 7 29.63 29.66 39.73
C ARG A 7 28.15 29.39 39.51
N HIS A 8 27.27 30.08 40.24
CA HIS A 8 25.83 29.91 40.08
C HIS A 8 25.35 30.34 38.69
N ASN A 9 25.80 31.50 38.19
CA ASN A 9 25.50 31.95 36.83
C ASN A 9 26.03 30.98 35.76
N MET A 10 27.23 30.42 35.96
CA MET A 10 27.79 29.44 35.04
C MET A 10 26.97 28.14 35.01
N VAL A 11 26.49 27.65 36.15
CA VAL A 11 25.60 26.47 36.22
C VAL A 11 24.29 26.74 35.49
N LEU A 12 23.65 27.88 35.72
CA LEU A 12 22.40 28.25 35.03
C LEU A 12 22.55 28.33 33.51
N VAL A 13 23.68 28.87 33.03
CA VAL A 13 23.98 28.92 31.58
C VAL A 13 24.18 27.52 31.02
N LEU A 14 24.88 26.64 31.74
CA LEU A 14 25.09 25.26 31.30
C LEU A 14 23.79 24.46 31.26
N ASP A 15 22.92 24.64 32.25
CA ASP A 15 21.59 24.01 32.29
C ASP A 15 20.73 24.50 31.12
N PHE A 16 20.69 25.81 30.85
CA PHE A 16 19.96 26.36 29.69
C PHE A 16 20.47 25.81 28.35
N VAL A 17 21.79 25.73 28.16
CA VAL A 17 22.39 25.18 26.95
C VAL A 17 22.07 23.68 26.82
N ARG A 18 22.12 22.94 27.94
CA ARG A 18 21.76 21.52 27.96
C ARG A 18 20.31 21.30 27.59
N ASP A 19 19.38 22.00 28.23
CA ASP A 19 17.94 21.90 27.95
C ASP A 19 17.62 22.23 26.50
N ARG A 20 18.29 23.26 25.95
CA ARG A 20 18.19 23.60 24.53
C ARG A 20 18.68 22.47 23.63
N ASN A 21 19.83 21.87 23.94
CA ASN A 21 20.37 20.75 23.16
C ASN A 21 19.46 19.52 23.23
N GLU A 22 18.91 19.21 24.41
CA GLU A 22 17.93 18.13 24.59
C GLU A 22 16.67 18.40 23.75
N ALA A 23 16.16 19.63 23.74
CA ALA A 23 15.03 20.02 22.90
C ALA A 23 15.34 19.94 21.39
N GLU A 24 16.54 20.34 20.96
CA GLU A 24 16.98 20.23 19.57
C GLU A 24 17.05 18.76 19.11
N ILE A 25 17.58 17.86 19.96
CA ILE A 25 17.62 16.42 19.68
C ILE A 25 16.19 15.85 19.55
N LEU A 26 15.31 16.20 20.49
CA LEU A 26 13.92 15.76 20.45
C LEU A 26 13.18 16.24 19.20
N ASN A 27 13.44 17.47 18.74
CA ASN A 27 12.87 17.99 17.51
C ASN A 27 13.31 17.17 16.29
N ILE A 28 14.60 16.84 16.20
CA ILE A 28 15.14 16.01 15.10
C ILE A 28 14.48 14.62 15.10
N GLU A 29 14.35 13.98 16.26
CA GLU A 29 13.69 12.68 16.35
C GLU A 29 12.21 12.74 15.95
N LEU A 30 11.51 13.81 16.33
CA LEU A 30 10.13 14.04 15.93
C LEU A 30 10.00 14.20 14.42
N GLU A 31 10.87 14.97 13.78
CA GLU A 31 10.89 15.14 12.33
C GLU A 31 11.11 13.80 11.61
N GLN A 32 12.03 12.97 12.10
CA GLN A 32 12.27 11.63 11.56
C GLN A 32 11.04 10.72 11.69
N LYS A 33 10.37 10.74 12.85
CA LYS A 33 9.14 9.97 13.07
C LYS A 33 8.02 10.43 12.15
N VAL A 34 7.85 11.74 11.97
CA VAL A 34 6.86 12.30 11.04
C VAL A 34 7.14 11.84 9.62
N TYR A 35 8.38 11.95 9.14
CA TYR A 35 8.76 11.50 7.80
C TYR A 35 8.48 10.01 7.58
N LYS A 36 8.81 9.17 8.56
CA LYS A 36 8.52 7.73 8.48
C LYS A 36 7.00 7.47 8.39
N ARG A 37 6.23 8.10 9.27
CA ARG A 37 4.77 7.93 9.33
C ARG A 37 4.09 8.41 8.04
N THR A 38 4.53 9.52 7.46
CA THR A 38 3.96 10.04 6.21
C THR A 38 4.25 9.09 5.05
N SER A 39 5.44 8.49 4.99
CA SER A 39 5.76 7.43 4.02
C SER A 39 4.85 6.21 4.17
N GLU A 40 4.71 5.67 5.38
CA GLU A 40 3.84 4.52 5.66
C GLU A 40 2.37 4.79 5.30
N LEU A 41 1.88 5.99 5.62
CA LEU A 41 0.51 6.40 5.29
C LEU A 41 0.29 6.49 3.78
N LYS A 42 1.29 6.98 3.04
CA LYS A 42 1.21 7.03 1.57
C LYS A 42 1.08 5.62 0.99
N ASP A 43 1.93 4.69 1.42
CA ASP A 43 1.90 3.30 0.95
C ASP A 43 0.57 2.61 1.29
N ALA A 44 0.06 2.85 2.51
CA ALA A 44 -1.23 2.31 2.94
C ALA A 44 -2.39 2.89 2.12
N ASN A 45 -2.35 4.19 1.82
CA ASN A 45 -3.39 4.86 1.03
C ASN A 45 -3.38 4.40 -0.43
N GLU A 46 -2.20 4.19 -1.03
CA GLU A 46 -2.07 3.61 -2.37
C GLU A 46 -2.66 2.19 -2.43
N LYS A 47 -2.33 1.34 -1.44
CA LYS A 47 -2.93 0.00 -1.32
C LYS A 47 -4.44 0.04 -1.18
N LEU A 48 -4.96 0.90 -0.30
CA LEU A 48 -6.40 1.04 -0.07
C LEU A 48 -7.13 1.50 -1.33
N SER A 49 -6.56 2.48 -2.06
CA SER A 49 -7.10 2.93 -3.35
C SER A 49 -7.12 1.80 -4.37
N PHE A 50 -6.07 0.98 -4.43
CA PHE A 50 -6.02 -0.16 -5.34
C PHE A 50 -7.08 -1.21 -5.00
N THR A 51 -7.18 -1.61 -3.73
CA THR A 51 -8.18 -2.59 -3.26
C THR A 51 -9.60 -2.12 -3.55
N SER A 52 -9.91 -0.85 -3.24
CA SER A 52 -11.25 -0.30 -3.47
C SER A 52 -11.62 -0.25 -4.96
N ARG A 53 -10.65 0.12 -5.82
CA ARG A 53 -10.84 0.09 -7.28
C ARG A 53 -11.01 -1.35 -7.78
N LYS A 54 -10.21 -2.29 -7.28
CA LYS A 54 -10.31 -3.72 -7.61
C LYS A 54 -11.69 -4.26 -7.29
N GLU A 55 -12.20 -4.03 -6.08
CA GLU A 55 -13.55 -4.44 -5.69
C GLU A 55 -14.62 -3.83 -6.61
N SER A 56 -14.56 -2.52 -6.85
CA SER A 56 -15.52 -1.83 -7.73
C SER A 56 -15.52 -2.39 -9.15
N PHE A 57 -14.33 -2.65 -9.71
CA PHE A 57 -14.17 -3.24 -11.04
C PHE A 57 -14.66 -4.69 -11.09
N MET A 58 -14.44 -5.47 -10.03
CA MET A 58 -14.94 -6.85 -9.98
C MET A 58 -16.46 -6.93 -9.84
N HIS A 59 -17.09 -5.91 -9.23
CA HIS A 59 -18.55 -5.81 -9.08
C HIS A 59 -19.29 -5.16 -10.25
N SER A 60 -18.58 -4.60 -11.24
CA SER A 60 -19.21 -3.99 -12.42
C SER A 60 -19.73 -5.00 -13.44
N TYR A 61 -19.40 -6.29 -13.26
CA TYR A 61 -19.77 -7.38 -14.16
C TYR A 61 -20.49 -8.50 -13.42
N ASP A 62 -21.41 -9.17 -14.11
CA ASP A 62 -22.14 -10.34 -13.58
C ASP A 62 -21.28 -11.61 -13.66
N LEU A 63 -20.21 -11.67 -12.86
CA LEU A 63 -19.32 -12.81 -12.78
C LEU A 63 -19.85 -13.87 -11.80
N SER A 64 -19.70 -15.14 -12.16
CA SER A 64 -19.90 -16.24 -11.21
C SER A 64 -18.80 -16.22 -10.14
N LYS A 65 -19.05 -16.89 -9.01
CA LYS A 65 -18.05 -17.01 -7.92
C LYS A 65 -16.67 -17.45 -8.42
N ARG A 66 -16.63 -18.43 -9.33
CA ARG A 66 -15.36 -18.94 -9.86
C ARG A 66 -14.67 -17.98 -10.82
N GLU A 67 -15.44 -17.26 -11.61
CA GLU A 67 -14.91 -16.20 -12.49
C GLU A 67 -14.38 -15.02 -11.67
N TYR A 68 -15.02 -14.71 -10.53
CA TYR A 68 -14.53 -13.73 -9.57
C TYR A 68 -13.17 -14.14 -8.98
N GLU A 69 -13.04 -15.37 -8.51
CA GLU A 69 -11.77 -15.92 -8.00
C GLU A 69 -10.65 -15.83 -9.04
N ILE A 70 -10.95 -16.20 -10.30
CA ILE A 70 -9.99 -16.12 -11.40
C ILE A 70 -9.63 -14.67 -11.75
N LEU A 71 -10.60 -13.75 -11.78
CA LEU A 71 -10.32 -12.32 -12.00
C LEU A 71 -9.41 -11.76 -10.91
N ASN A 72 -9.64 -12.15 -9.66
CA ASN A 72 -8.87 -11.69 -8.53
C ASN A 72 -7.39 -12.04 -8.70
N LEU A 73 -7.09 -13.32 -8.97
CA LEU A 73 -5.72 -13.81 -9.18
C LEU A 73 -5.09 -13.24 -10.45
N LEU A 74 -5.88 -13.08 -11.52
CA LEU A 74 -5.40 -12.48 -12.76
C LEU A 74 -4.92 -11.04 -12.54
N LEU A 75 -5.68 -10.24 -11.79
CA LEU A 75 -5.33 -8.85 -11.44
C LEU A 75 -4.16 -8.76 -10.45
N ASP A 76 -3.92 -9.81 -9.67
CA ASP A 76 -2.71 -9.95 -8.84
C ASP A 76 -1.48 -10.37 -9.67
N GLY A 77 -1.66 -10.64 -10.97
CA GLY A 77 -0.58 -10.88 -11.93
C GLY A 77 -0.29 -12.35 -12.23
N LEU A 78 -1.04 -13.29 -11.65
CA LEU A 78 -0.76 -14.72 -11.77
C LEU A 78 -0.99 -15.25 -13.19
N SER A 79 -0.08 -16.09 -13.65
CA SER A 79 -0.21 -16.86 -14.89
C SER A 79 -1.36 -17.88 -14.81
N ASN A 80 -1.74 -18.46 -15.96
CA ASN A 80 -2.81 -19.48 -15.97
C ASN A 80 -2.40 -20.75 -15.23
N ASP A 81 -1.11 -21.05 -15.16
CA ASP A 81 -0.56 -22.21 -14.47
C ASP A 81 -0.59 -21.98 -12.95
N GLU A 82 -0.14 -20.81 -12.49
CA GLU A 82 -0.24 -20.43 -11.07
C GLU A 82 -1.70 -20.36 -10.60
N MET A 83 -2.60 -19.80 -11.42
CA MET A 83 -4.04 -19.80 -11.12
C MET A 83 -4.64 -21.22 -11.09
N ALA A 84 -4.12 -22.14 -11.90
CA ALA A 84 -4.57 -23.52 -11.92
C ALA A 84 -4.17 -24.23 -10.63
N ASP A 85 -2.92 -24.03 -10.21
CA ASP A 85 -2.36 -24.59 -8.98
C ASP A 85 -3.06 -24.03 -7.72
N ASP A 86 -3.19 -22.70 -7.61
CA ASP A 86 -3.84 -22.03 -6.46
C ASP A 86 -5.29 -22.45 -6.28
N LEU A 87 -5.96 -22.76 -7.38
CA LEU A 87 -7.39 -23.05 -7.39
C LEU A 87 -7.70 -24.55 -7.52
N ASP A 88 -6.68 -25.42 -7.50
CA ASP A 88 -6.74 -26.88 -7.65
C ASP A 88 -7.61 -27.34 -8.84
N ILE A 89 -7.35 -26.77 -10.01
CA ILE A 89 -8.02 -27.12 -11.28
C ILE A 89 -7.03 -27.18 -12.44
N SER A 90 -7.46 -27.69 -13.60
CA SER A 90 -6.60 -27.69 -14.78
C SER A 90 -6.44 -26.30 -15.40
N ILE A 91 -5.29 -26.05 -16.04
CA ILE A 91 -5.03 -24.86 -16.89
C ILE A 91 -6.10 -24.69 -17.97
N ARG A 92 -6.61 -25.81 -18.51
CA ARG A 92 -7.72 -25.83 -19.48
C ARG A 92 -9.01 -25.27 -18.86
N THR A 93 -9.29 -25.62 -17.61
CA THR A 93 -10.44 -25.10 -16.84
C THR A 93 -10.30 -23.60 -16.62
N VAL A 94 -9.12 -23.13 -16.19
CA VAL A 94 -8.82 -21.68 -16.06
C VAL A 94 -9.07 -20.96 -17.39
N SER A 95 -8.55 -21.50 -18.49
CA SER A 95 -8.70 -20.93 -19.84
C SER A 95 -10.18 -20.86 -20.27
N ALA A 96 -10.98 -21.87 -19.92
CA ALA A 96 -12.41 -21.88 -20.21
C ALA A 96 -13.18 -20.81 -19.40
N HIS A 97 -12.82 -20.59 -18.14
CA HIS A 97 -13.38 -19.51 -17.35
C HIS A 97 -12.97 -18.13 -17.87
N LEU A 98 -11.69 -17.92 -18.20
CA LEU A 98 -11.21 -16.66 -18.81
C LEU A 98 -11.98 -16.32 -20.08
N TYR A 99 -12.23 -17.31 -20.95
CA TYR A 99 -13.02 -17.10 -22.15
C TYR A 99 -14.47 -16.64 -21.86
N LYS A 100 -15.11 -17.22 -20.83
CA LYS A 100 -16.45 -16.79 -20.41
C LYS A 100 -16.43 -15.38 -19.82
N MET A 101 -15.43 -15.07 -19.02
CA MET A 101 -15.22 -13.73 -18.46
C MET A 101 -15.03 -12.68 -19.56
N TYR A 102 -14.16 -12.94 -20.54
CA TYR A 102 -13.93 -12.03 -21.65
C TYR A 102 -15.23 -11.66 -22.37
N LYS A 103 -16.13 -12.63 -22.56
CA LYS A 103 -17.46 -12.38 -23.11
C LYS A 103 -18.33 -11.50 -22.21
N LYS A 104 -18.38 -11.80 -20.91
CA LYS A 104 -19.16 -11.03 -19.94
C LYS A 104 -18.67 -9.58 -19.79
N MET A 105 -17.36 -9.38 -19.94
CA MET A 105 -16.71 -8.08 -19.81
C MET A 105 -16.59 -7.34 -21.14
N ASN A 106 -17.01 -7.97 -22.25
CA ASN A 106 -16.88 -7.46 -23.62
C ASN A 106 -15.43 -7.05 -23.97
N VAL A 107 -14.49 -7.92 -23.64
CA VAL A 107 -13.06 -7.79 -23.97
C VAL A 107 -12.56 -9.00 -24.75
N HIS A 108 -11.37 -8.92 -25.33
CA HIS A 108 -10.83 -9.96 -26.20
C HIS A 108 -9.53 -10.59 -25.68
N SER A 109 -8.86 -9.92 -24.74
CA SER A 109 -7.57 -10.37 -24.25
C SER A 109 -7.38 -10.11 -22.75
N ARG A 110 -6.38 -10.80 -22.19
CA ARG A 110 -5.89 -10.51 -20.83
C ARG A 110 -5.43 -9.07 -20.69
N LEU A 111 -4.78 -8.52 -21.72
CA LEU A 111 -4.31 -7.14 -21.73
C LEU A 111 -5.47 -6.16 -21.68
N ASP A 112 -6.57 -6.46 -22.38
CA ASP A 112 -7.78 -5.62 -22.38
C ASP A 112 -8.37 -5.52 -20.97
N ILE A 113 -8.38 -6.60 -20.18
CA ILE A 113 -8.80 -6.55 -18.77
C ILE A 113 -7.97 -5.53 -18.00
N PHE A 114 -6.63 -5.55 -18.14
CA PHE A 114 -5.76 -4.61 -17.44
C PHE A 114 -5.97 -3.17 -17.90
N SER A 115 -6.23 -2.97 -19.20
CA SER A 115 -6.58 -1.64 -19.74
C SER A 115 -7.89 -1.13 -19.14
N SER A 116 -8.95 -1.94 -19.18
CA SER A 116 -10.25 -1.59 -18.59
C SER A 116 -10.16 -1.34 -17.08
N PHE A 117 -9.34 -2.12 -16.36
CA PHE A 117 -9.11 -1.92 -14.93
C PHE A 117 -8.37 -0.59 -14.62
N ARG A 118 -7.47 -0.17 -15.51
CA ARG A 118 -6.71 1.09 -15.37
C ARG A 118 -7.57 2.32 -15.67
N GLU A 119 -8.54 2.20 -16.57
CA GLU A 119 -9.44 3.28 -16.99
C GLU A 119 -10.57 3.57 -16.00
N LEU A 120 -10.76 2.72 -14.99
CA LEU A 120 -11.77 2.86 -13.92
C LEU A 120 -11.28 3.73 -12.75
#